data_AF-A0A4Q0PPI5-F1
#
_entry.id   AF-A0A4Q0PPI5-F1
#
_cell.length_a   1.000
_cell.length_b   1.000
_cell.length_c   1.000
_cell.angle_alpha   90.00
_cell.angle_beta   90.00
_cell.angle_gamma   90.00
#
_symmetry.space_group_name_H-M   'P 1'
#
loop_
_entity.id
_entity.type
_entity.pdbx_description
1 polymer ?
#
loop_
_entity_poly.entity_id
_entity_poly.type
_entity_poly.pdbx_seq_one_letter_code
_entity_poly.pdbx_strand_id
1 'polypeptide(L)'
;MNTSPNIHFENALIQLLKRYNCSKKERNRLKTVDLTKISKISHTEYGGFEEQTGAFLNDAMTNTFKIKIDYIDQETRAYKKLYLVPNTEEQEELIETIV
;
A
#
# COMPACT_ATOMS: atom_id res chain seq x y z
N MET A 1 -6.71 29.16 -6.91
CA MET A 1 -6.99 27.99 -6.04
C MET A 1 -5.66 27.35 -5.69
N ASN A 2 -5.16 27.52 -4.47
CA ASN A 2 -3.98 26.81 -3.99
C ASN A 2 -4.43 25.46 -3.43
N THR A 3 -4.48 24.43 -4.27
CA THR A 3 -4.63 23.06 -3.77
C THR A 3 -3.32 22.70 -3.08
N SER A 4 -3.35 22.60 -1.75
CA SER A 4 -2.24 22.00 -0.99
C SER A 4 -1.88 20.66 -1.65
N PRO A 5 -0.60 20.34 -1.88
CA PRO A 5 -0.17 19.07 -2.48
C PRO A 5 -0.83 17.84 -1.86
N ASN A 6 -1.22 17.95 -0.59
CA ASN A 6 -1.81 16.88 0.22
C ASN A 6 -3.23 16.49 -0.21
N ILE A 7 -4.03 17.43 -0.74
CA ILE A 7 -5.43 17.16 -1.12
C ILE A 7 -5.47 16.15 -2.28
N HIS A 8 -4.50 16.21 -3.19
CA HIS A 8 -4.41 15.28 -4.31
C HIS A 8 -4.15 13.85 -3.84
N PHE A 9 -3.20 13.65 -2.92
CA PHE A 9 -2.91 12.33 -2.36
C PHE A 9 -4.05 11.80 -1.49
N GLU A 10 -4.69 12.65 -0.70
CA GLU A 10 -5.84 12.27 0.11
C GLU A 10 -6.99 11.76 -0.77
N ASN A 11 -7.35 12.51 -1.82
CA ASN A 11 -8.39 12.10 -2.76
C ASN A 11 -8.03 10.81 -3.49
N ALA A 12 -6.77 10.67 -3.93
CA ALA A 12 -6.30 9.45 -4.58
C ALA A 12 -6.41 8.24 -3.63
N LEU A 13 -5.96 8.36 -2.38
CA LEU A 13 -6.08 7.28 -1.39
C LEU A 13 -7.54 6.93 -1.12
N ILE A 14 -8.42 7.90 -0.93
CA ILE A 14 -9.86 7.63 -0.72
C ILE A 14 -10.43 6.80 -1.88
N GLN A 15 -10.10 7.16 -3.12
CA GLN A 15 -10.55 6.42 -4.30
C GLN A 15 -9.98 5.00 -4.35
N LEU A 16 -8.67 4.84 -4.12
CA LEU A 16 -8.02 3.53 -4.15
C LEU A 16 -8.53 2.62 -3.03
N LEU A 17 -8.66 3.13 -1.80
CA LEU A 17 -9.17 2.36 -0.67
C LEU A 17 -10.61 1.87 -0.87
N LYS A 18 -11.42 2.61 -1.64
CA LYS A 18 -12.75 2.17 -2.04
C LYS A 18 -12.66 1.15 -3.17
N ARG A 19 -11.85 1.42 -4.20
CA ARG A 19 -11.70 0.59 -5.39
C ARG A 19 -11.24 -0.82 -5.08
N TYR A 20 -10.24 -0.96 -4.22
CA TYR A 20 -9.63 -2.25 -3.87
C TYR A 20 -10.20 -2.85 -2.58
N ASN A 21 -11.31 -2.31 -2.06
CA ASN A 21 -11.98 -2.79 -0.85
C ASN A 21 -11.03 -3.03 0.35
N CYS A 22 -10.11 -2.08 0.60
CA CYS A 22 -9.07 -2.27 1.62
C CYS A 22 -9.68 -2.60 3.00
N SER A 23 -9.12 -3.63 3.63
CA SER A 23 -9.42 -4.09 4.97
C SER A 23 -9.15 -3.02 6.04
N LYS A 24 -9.68 -3.24 7.24
CA LYS A 24 -9.37 -2.39 8.40
C LYS A 24 -7.88 -2.41 8.76
N LYS A 25 -7.22 -3.57 8.61
CA LYS A 25 -5.77 -3.74 8.83
C LYS A 25 -4.98 -2.81 7.91
N GLU A 26 -5.31 -2.78 6.63
CA GLU A 26 -4.65 -1.92 5.63
C GLU A 26 -4.91 -0.44 5.87
N ARG A 27 -6.16 -0.07 6.20
CA ARG A 27 -6.49 1.33 6.56
C ARG A 27 -5.74 1.78 7.81
N ASN A 28 -5.55 0.90 8.78
CA ASN A 28 -4.76 1.20 9.98
C ASN A 28 -3.27 1.36 9.66
N ARG A 29 -2.71 0.51 8.79
CA ARG A 29 -1.33 0.69 8.29
C ARG A 29 -1.16 2.03 7.58
N LEU A 30 -2.13 2.45 6.76
CA LEU A 30 -2.06 3.74 6.08
C LEU A 30 -2.05 4.94 7.05
N LYS A 31 -2.72 4.84 8.21
CA LYS A 31 -2.73 5.91 9.22
C LYS A 31 -1.37 6.19 9.84
N THR A 32 -0.40 5.28 9.72
CA THR A 32 0.97 5.51 10.20
C THR A 32 1.81 6.35 9.22
N VAL A 33 1.28 6.60 8.01
CA VAL A 33 1.93 7.43 7.00
C VAL A 33 1.43 8.86 7.13
N ASP A 34 2.35 9.79 7.37
CA ASP A 34 2.06 11.21 7.22
C ASP A 34 1.82 11.54 5.74
N LEU A 35 0.57 11.88 5.41
CA LEU A 35 0.15 12.23 4.05
C LEU A 35 0.97 13.37 3.44
N THR A 36 1.51 14.27 4.28
CA THR A 36 2.35 15.39 3.83
C THR A 36 3.76 14.97 3.39
N LYS A 37 4.12 13.72 3.65
CA LYS A 37 5.42 13.12 3.32
C LYS A 37 5.32 12.05 2.23
N ILE A 38 4.15 11.84 1.66
CA ILE A 38 3.98 10.99 0.49
C ILE A 38 4.64 11.68 -0.71
N SER A 39 5.52 10.95 -1.38
CA SER A 39 6.16 11.41 -2.61
C SER A 39 5.51 10.79 -3.85
N LYS A 40 4.96 9.57 -3.73
CA LYS A 40 4.31 8.87 -4.83
C LYS A 40 3.29 7.84 -4.35
N ILE A 41 2.21 7.71 -5.11
CA ILE A 41 1.27 6.59 -5.02
C ILE A 41 1.27 5.90 -6.38
N SER A 42 1.52 4.60 -6.37
CA SER A 42 1.44 3.73 -7.56
C SER A 42 0.37 2.67 -7.30
N HIS A 43 -0.48 2.40 -8.29
CA HIS A 43 -1.45 1.32 -8.20
C HIS A 43 -1.53 0.57 -9.54
N THR A 44 -2.03 -0.66 -9.49
CA THR A 44 -2.23 -1.46 -10.69
C THR A 44 -3.48 -2.31 -10.60
N GLU A 45 -4.13 -2.56 -11.73
CA GLU A 45 -5.24 -3.51 -11.85
C GLU A 45 -4.71 -4.91 -12.17
N TYR A 46 -3.61 -5.00 -12.92
CA TYR A 46 -2.98 -6.23 -13.40
C TYR A 46 -1.57 -6.38 -12.81
N GLY A 47 -1.09 -7.61 -12.63
CA GLY A 47 0.20 -7.83 -11.98
C GLY A 47 0.25 -7.28 -10.55
N GLY A 48 1.45 -6.88 -10.08
CA GLY A 48 1.63 -6.30 -8.74
C GLY A 48 3.01 -5.71 -8.47
N PHE A 49 3.14 -5.03 -7.33
CA PHE A 49 4.39 -4.49 -6.82
C PHE A 49 5.02 -5.46 -5.82
N GLU A 50 6.26 -5.86 -6.05
CA GLU A 50 7.02 -6.69 -5.12
C GLU A 50 7.47 -5.88 -3.90
N GLU A 51 7.28 -6.40 -2.68
CA GLU A 51 7.57 -5.64 -1.46
C GLU A 51 9.07 -5.32 -1.28
N GLN A 52 9.94 -6.28 -1.61
CA GLN A 52 11.39 -6.16 -1.38
C GLN A 52 12.03 -5.09 -2.27
N THR A 53 11.70 -5.08 -3.56
CA THR A 53 12.32 -4.18 -4.55
C THR A 53 11.45 -2.97 -4.87
N GLY A 54 10.13 -3.09 -4.73
CA GLY A 54 9.15 -2.12 -5.21
C GLY A 54 8.95 -2.14 -6.73
N ALA A 55 9.53 -3.12 -7.43
CA ALA A 55 9.38 -3.31 -8.86
C ALA A 55 7.96 -3.77 -9.21
N PHE A 56 7.50 -3.39 -10.40
CA PHE A 56 6.25 -3.90 -10.95
C PHE A 56 6.52 -5.20 -11.70
N LEU A 57 5.71 -6.22 -11.41
CA LEU A 57 5.70 -7.50 -12.10
C LEU A 57 4.38 -7.64 -12.86
N ASN A 58 4.46 -8.05 -14.12
CA ASN A 58 3.27 -8.28 -14.96
C ASN A 58 2.41 -9.42 -14.43
N ASP A 59 3.05 -10.44 -13.87
CA ASP A 59 2.38 -11.59 -13.28
C ASP A 59 2.12 -11.33 -11.79
N ALA A 60 0.86 -11.48 -11.38
CA ALA A 60 0.48 -11.34 -9.99
C ALA A 60 0.98 -12.56 -9.19
N MET A 61 1.82 -12.31 -8.19
CA MET A 61 2.38 -13.34 -7.31
C MET A 61 1.92 -13.12 -5.86
N THR A 62 2.04 -14.17 -5.03
CA THR A 62 1.59 -14.14 -3.62
C THR A 62 2.24 -13.02 -2.79
N ASN A 63 3.48 -12.67 -3.11
CA ASN A 63 4.27 -11.64 -2.43
C ASN A 63 4.15 -10.24 -3.07
N THR A 64 3.18 -10.03 -3.96
CA THR A 64 3.00 -8.76 -4.67
C THR A 64 1.72 -8.05 -4.26
N PHE A 65 1.70 -6.73 -4.39
CA PHE A 65 0.64 -5.86 -3.89
C PHE A 65 0.07 -4.97 -4.99
N LYS A 66 -1.21 -4.62 -4.90
CA LYS A 66 -1.89 -3.75 -5.87
C LYS A 66 -1.56 -2.28 -5.69
N ILE A 67 -1.19 -1.86 -4.48
CA ILE A 67 -0.91 -0.45 -4.15
C ILE A 67 0.47 -0.34 -3.50
N LYS A 68 1.26 0.63 -3.95
CA LYS A 68 2.54 1.03 -3.37
C LYS A 68 2.54 2.53 -3.07
N ILE A 69 2.92 2.90 -1.86
CA ILE A 69 3.04 4.29 -1.40
C ILE A 69 4.47 4.55 -0.98
N ASP A 70 5.16 5.43 -1.69
CA ASP A 70 6.51 5.89 -1.35
C ASP A 70 6.40 7.15 -0.48
N TYR A 71 7.07 7.17 0.68
CA TYR A 71 6.98 8.26 1.65
C TYR A 71 8.29 8.45 2.44
N ILE A 72 8.44 9.62 3.07
CA ILE A 72 9.51 9.87 4.04
C ILE A 72 8.96 9.66 5.44
N ASP A 73 9.56 8.71 6.16
CA ASP A 73 9.21 8.42 7.54
C ASP A 73 9.55 9.60 8.46
N GLN A 74 8.62 10.01 9.31
CA GLN A 74 8.83 11.20 10.15
C GLN A 74 9.90 10.99 11.22
N GLU A 75 9.95 9.79 11.80
CA GLU A 75 10.83 9.47 12.93
C GLU A 75 12.27 9.27 12.44
N THR A 76 12.43 8.41 11.43
CA THR A 76 13.74 7.98 10.93
C THR A 76 14.26 8.86 9.80
N ARG A 77 13.42 9.73 9.22
CA ARG A 77 13.71 10.51 8.00
C ARG A 77 14.10 9.66 6.78
N ALA A 78 13.93 8.34 6.85
CA ALA A 78 14.26 7.42 5.79
C ALA A 78 13.15 7.37 4.73
N TYR A 79 13.54 7.12 3.48
CA TYR A 79 12.60 6.77 2.43
C TYR A 79 12.06 5.36 2.69
N LYS A 80 10.74 5.25 2.85
CA LYS A 80 10.03 3.99 3.09
C LYS A 80 8.96 3.76 2.03
N LYS A 81 8.52 2.51 1.96
CA LYS A 81 7.45 2.05 1.08
C LYS A 81 6.41 1.35 1.92
N LEU A 82 5.14 1.68 1.69
CA LEU A 82 4.00 0.95 2.23
C LEU A 82 3.28 0.25 1.09
N TYR A 83 3.03 -1.04 1.26
CA TYR A 83 2.30 -1.87 0.31
C TYR A 83 0.96 -2.28 0.90
N LEU A 84 -0.10 -2.13 0.11
CA LEU A 84 -1.48 -2.45 0.47
C LEU A 84 -2.09 -3.34 -0.61
N VAL A 85 -3.06 -4.16 -0.21
CA VAL A 85 -3.87 -5.04 -1.06
C VAL A 85 -2.99 -6.10 -1.70
N PRO A 86 -2.70 -7.21 -1.01
CA PRO A 86 -1.96 -8.31 -1.60
C PRO A 86 -2.74 -8.89 -2.79
N ASN A 87 -2.00 -9.39 -3.79
CA ASN A 87 -2.58 -9.94 -5.02
C ASN A 87 -3.31 -11.26 -4.81
N THR A 88 -2.85 -12.02 -3.83
CA THR A 88 -3.57 -13.17 -3.29
C THR A 88 -4.01 -12.77 -1.90
N GLU A 89 -5.26 -13.04 -1.53
CA GLU A 89 -5.62 -13.10 -0.12
C GLU A 89 -4.63 -14.07 0.52
N GLU A 90 -3.90 -13.62 1.55
CA GLU A 90 -3.22 -14.56 2.44
C GLU A 90 -4.31 -15.56 2.85
N GLN A 91 -4.22 -16.81 2.36
CA GLN A 91 -4.76 -17.91 3.15
C GLN A 91 -3.99 -17.78 4.45
N GLU A 92 -4.63 -17.25 5.49
CA GLU A 92 -4.12 -17.33 6.85
C GLU A 92 -3.63 -18.76 7.01
N GLU A 93 -2.32 -18.94 7.20
CA GLU A 93 -1.75 -20.25 7.46
C GLU A 93 -2.56 -20.84 8.61
N LEU A 94 -3.32 -21.89 8.28
CA LEU A 94 -3.86 -22.82 9.25
C LEU A 94 -2.65 -23.41 9.96
N ILE A 95 -2.22 -22.77 11.05
CA ILE A 95 -1.35 -23.41 12.03
C ILE A 95 -2.26 -24.44 12.71
N GLU A 96 -2.37 -25.62 12.10
CA GLU A 96 -2.80 -26.83 12.80
C GLU A 96 -1.80 -27.03 13.95
N THR A 97 -2.14 -26.48 15.11
CA THR A 97 -1.45 -26.82 16.35
C THR A 97 -1.98 -28.20 16.72
N ILE A 98 -1.28 -29.25 16.29
CA ILE A 98 -1.42 -30.58 16.86
C ILE A 98 -0.93 -30.47 18.32
N VAL A 99 -1.86 -30.51 19.27
CA VAL A 99 -1.59 -30.86 20.68
C VAL A 99 -2.42 -32.07 21.04
#